data_AF-A0AAV2H2T6-F1
#
_entry.id   AF-A0AAV2H2T6-F1
#
_cell.length_a   1.000
_cell.length_b   1.000
_cell.length_c   1.000
_cell.angle_alpha   90.00
_cell.angle_beta   90.00
_cell.angle_gamma   90.00
#
_symmetry.space_group_name_H-M   'P 1'
#
loop_
_entity.id
_entity.type
_entity.pdbx_description
1 polymer ?
#
loop_
_entity_poly.entity_id
_entity_poly.type
_entity_poly.pdbx_seq_one_letter_code
_entity_poly.pdbx_strand_id
1 'polypeptide(L)'
;MEKQISQKTFDDVVLENMSEFDMEPEEALQDAIKQFESQGVNLNIIVKDSSLYASGDGETKDHPVVSSLKEISALLNNNPDQREGILDNLAIFQKECDGDLARRCLAGSNGAYAVLLKALHSYKDDSENLIHVLASFCSLVNGQPDLIDQDGIELLINFLKQFKTSPNLLEAVVRAVRLNCVKHEGNRKAFIELDLIILLSELLTLHKTEAMLIKEVAICLRSLTMDDDVRVPFGSAHENAKTIVTDGAAFKAILQLCEEHINNPPVLAELFLTLGCLAVRDEFCQEVMDRGGVHFIINAFKSALKDKAIVRQALIVLKALAGNDEVKYEIAKLGGVELVVMAMITHQSNPSIAEAACKVLTAITLRNTENCHKVVEFQGHQHIVQAMKLHPNDVGVQKNACMALRNLVSRTKDLKDNILTLGAEILLNEAMNRHEEAHDEAKAALRDLGCKVELKELWKGERGTLQ
;
A
#
# COMPACT_ATOMS: atom_id res chain seq x y z
N MET A 1 11.18 -6.80 -21.08
CA MET A 1 11.21 -8.00 -20.22
C MET A 1 12.67 -8.28 -19.94
N GLU A 2 13.08 -8.21 -18.68
CA GLU A 2 14.46 -8.56 -18.29
C GLU A 2 14.69 -10.05 -18.49
N LYS A 3 15.90 -10.45 -18.85
CA LYS A 3 16.25 -11.86 -19.06
C LYS A 3 16.26 -12.55 -17.69
N GLN A 4 15.54 -13.67 -17.55
CA GLN A 4 15.47 -14.46 -16.32
C GLN A 4 15.98 -15.89 -16.59
N ILE A 5 16.49 -16.55 -15.55
CA ILE A 5 16.95 -17.94 -15.57
C ILE A 5 16.32 -18.72 -14.42
N SER A 6 16.36 -20.05 -14.49
CA SER A 6 15.94 -20.92 -13.39
C SER A 6 17.04 -21.08 -12.35
N GLN A 7 16.69 -21.43 -11.10
CA GLN A 7 17.68 -21.79 -10.08
C GLN A 7 18.59 -22.91 -10.57
N LYS A 8 18.02 -23.96 -11.19
CA LYS A 8 18.81 -25.07 -11.73
C LYS A 8 19.85 -24.59 -12.74
N THR A 9 19.47 -23.71 -13.66
CA THR A 9 20.41 -23.15 -14.66
C THR A 9 21.54 -22.37 -14.00
N PHE A 10 21.26 -21.67 -12.89
CA PHE A 10 22.27 -20.96 -12.14
C PHE A 10 23.21 -21.93 -11.41
N ASP A 11 22.64 -22.91 -10.71
CA ASP A 11 23.38 -23.93 -9.96
C ASP A 11 24.29 -24.76 -10.89
N ASP A 12 23.80 -25.14 -12.07
CA ASP A 12 24.55 -25.89 -13.08
C ASP A 12 25.83 -25.12 -13.50
N VAL A 13 25.75 -23.79 -13.66
CA VAL A 13 26.91 -22.95 -14.01
C VAL A 13 27.90 -22.80 -12.84
N VAL A 14 27.41 -22.71 -11.60
CA VAL A 14 28.29 -22.68 -10.42
C VAL A 14 29.05 -24.00 -10.31
N LEU A 15 28.37 -25.14 -10.50
CA LEU A 15 29.00 -26.46 -10.49
C LEU A 15 29.98 -26.65 -11.65
N GLU A 16 29.63 -26.18 -12.86
CA GLU A 16 30.53 -26.15 -14.02
C GLU A 16 31.80 -25.37 -13.66
N ASN A 17 31.66 -24.17 -13.10
CA ASN A 17 32.79 -23.34 -12.70
C ASN A 17 33.69 -24.02 -11.66
N MET A 18 33.11 -24.70 -10.66
CA MET A 18 33.86 -25.47 -9.68
C MET A 18 34.61 -26.64 -10.31
N SER A 19 33.97 -27.37 -11.23
CA SER A 19 34.52 -28.60 -11.80
C SER A 19 35.52 -28.37 -12.94
N GLU A 20 35.31 -27.35 -13.77
CA GLU A 20 36.15 -27.07 -14.94
C GLU A 20 37.34 -26.17 -14.60
N PHE A 21 37.20 -25.30 -13.60
CA PHE A 21 38.23 -24.32 -13.22
C PHE A 21 38.79 -24.53 -11.80
N ASP A 22 38.44 -25.62 -11.11
CA ASP A 22 38.87 -25.94 -9.74
C ASP A 22 38.61 -24.78 -8.74
N MET A 23 37.53 -24.03 -8.95
CA MET A 23 37.16 -22.89 -8.11
C MET A 23 36.53 -23.35 -6.78
N GLU A 24 36.84 -22.63 -5.70
CA GLU A 24 36.13 -22.80 -4.43
C GLU A 24 34.66 -22.33 -4.55
N PRO A 25 33.72 -22.89 -3.76
CA PRO A 25 32.29 -22.58 -3.86
C PRO A 25 31.93 -21.09 -3.90
N GLU A 26 32.58 -20.28 -3.05
CA GLU A 26 32.33 -18.84 -3.01
C GLU A 26 32.86 -18.14 -4.27
N GLU A 27 34.02 -18.55 -4.78
CA GLU A 27 34.59 -17.98 -6.00
C GLU A 27 33.75 -18.31 -7.22
N ALA A 28 33.36 -19.58 -7.38
CA ALA A 28 32.51 -20.05 -8.46
C ALA A 28 31.14 -19.34 -8.48
N LEU A 29 30.55 -19.14 -7.29
CA LEU A 29 29.29 -18.40 -7.13
C LEU A 29 29.44 -16.95 -7.58
N GLN A 30 30.49 -16.25 -7.13
CA GLN A 30 30.73 -14.86 -7.52
C GLN A 30 31.01 -14.71 -9.00
N ASP A 31 31.68 -15.68 -9.62
CA ASP A 31 31.94 -15.68 -11.06
C ASP A 31 30.65 -15.88 -11.86
N ALA A 32 29.81 -16.86 -11.48
CA ALA A 32 28.51 -17.08 -12.10
C ALA A 32 27.60 -15.84 -12.00
N ILE A 33 27.58 -15.15 -10.84
CA ILE A 33 26.85 -13.89 -10.66
C ILE A 33 27.32 -12.85 -11.69
N LYS A 34 28.63 -12.61 -11.78
CA LYS A 34 29.19 -11.64 -12.73
C LYS A 34 28.87 -12.01 -14.18
N GLN A 35 28.98 -13.29 -14.52
CA GLN A 35 28.70 -13.80 -15.85
C GLN A 35 27.24 -13.51 -16.25
N PHE A 36 26.28 -13.82 -15.38
CA PHE A 36 24.86 -13.58 -15.66
C PHE A 36 24.49 -12.10 -15.64
N GLU A 37 25.02 -11.31 -14.70
CA GLU A 37 24.80 -9.86 -14.65
C GLU A 37 25.36 -9.17 -15.90
N SER A 38 26.53 -9.59 -16.41
CA SER A 38 27.11 -9.06 -17.65
C SER A 38 26.24 -9.33 -18.89
N GLN A 39 25.41 -10.39 -18.85
CA GLN A 39 24.44 -10.72 -19.88
C GLN A 39 23.08 -10.02 -19.69
N GLY A 40 22.95 -9.17 -18.67
CA GLY A 40 21.70 -8.51 -18.31
C GLY A 40 20.64 -9.44 -17.74
N VAL A 41 21.04 -10.55 -17.12
CA VAL A 41 20.11 -11.46 -16.42
C VAL A 41 19.77 -10.91 -15.04
N ASN A 42 18.49 -10.86 -14.71
CA ASN A 42 18.03 -10.49 -13.37
C ASN A 42 18.10 -11.71 -12.43
N LEU A 43 18.91 -11.61 -11.37
CA LEU A 43 19.14 -12.67 -10.37
C LEU A 43 18.36 -12.45 -9.06
N ASN A 44 17.36 -11.58 -9.01
CA ASN A 44 16.60 -11.28 -7.79
C ASN A 44 15.76 -12.47 -7.27
N ILE A 45 15.46 -13.44 -8.14
CA ILE A 45 14.71 -14.66 -7.82
C ILE A 45 15.60 -15.88 -7.58
N ILE A 46 16.93 -15.69 -7.59
CA ILE A 46 17.92 -16.76 -7.49
C ILE A 46 18.54 -16.73 -6.10
N VAL A 47 18.58 -17.90 -5.45
CA VAL A 47 19.25 -18.12 -4.17
C VAL A 47 20.76 -18.16 -4.41
N LYS A 48 21.48 -17.33 -3.67
CA LYS A 48 22.93 -17.13 -3.80
C LYS A 48 23.62 -17.52 -2.50
N ASP A 49 23.58 -18.81 -2.18
CA ASP A 49 24.15 -19.37 -0.96
C ASP A 49 25.25 -20.38 -1.31
N SER A 50 26.50 -20.03 -1.02
CA SER A 50 27.66 -20.89 -1.33
C SER A 50 27.69 -22.18 -0.51
N SER A 51 27.00 -22.23 0.64
CA SER A 51 26.95 -23.43 1.48
C SER A 51 26.21 -24.60 0.81
N LEU A 52 25.39 -24.33 -0.21
CA LEU A 52 24.71 -25.34 -1.01
C LEU A 52 25.68 -26.17 -1.88
N TYR A 53 26.88 -25.67 -2.14
CA TYR A 53 27.86 -26.30 -3.04
C TYR A 53 29.04 -26.95 -2.31
N ALA A 54 29.05 -26.91 -0.97
CA ALA A 54 30.17 -27.40 -0.16
C ALA A 54 30.33 -28.94 -0.10
N SER A 55 29.57 -29.71 -0.89
CA SER A 55 29.47 -31.17 -0.78
C SER A 55 30.66 -31.94 -1.36
N GLY A 56 31.46 -31.36 -2.27
CA GLY A 56 32.54 -32.07 -2.97
C GLY A 56 32.09 -33.17 -3.96
N ASP A 57 30.84 -33.63 -3.87
CA ASP A 57 30.28 -34.72 -4.70
C ASP A 57 29.73 -34.27 -6.06
N GLY A 58 29.91 -33.00 -6.44
CA GLY A 58 29.39 -32.44 -7.69
C GLY A 58 27.86 -32.25 -7.73
N GLU A 59 27.17 -32.43 -6.59
CA GLU A 59 25.74 -32.19 -6.43
C GLU A 59 25.47 -31.05 -5.43
N THR A 60 24.46 -30.24 -5.74
CA THR A 60 23.94 -29.22 -4.83
C THR A 60 23.17 -29.85 -3.69
N LYS A 61 23.38 -29.36 -2.47
CA LYS A 61 22.51 -29.67 -1.34
C LYS A 61 21.16 -29.00 -1.54
N ASP A 62 20.10 -29.71 -1.19
CA ASP A 62 18.78 -29.10 -1.11
C ASP A 62 18.82 -27.94 -0.10
N HIS A 63 18.35 -26.76 -0.54
CA HIS A 63 18.09 -25.65 0.36
C HIS A 63 17.05 -26.07 1.42
N PRO A 64 17.14 -25.62 2.69
CA PRO A 64 16.21 -26.02 3.75
C PRO A 64 14.72 -25.87 3.41
N VAL A 65 14.37 -24.89 2.55
CA VAL A 65 12.99 -24.70 2.03
C VAL A 65 12.51 -25.87 1.16
N VAL A 66 13.41 -26.48 0.38
CA VAL A 66 13.11 -27.63 -0.49
C VAL A 66 13.09 -28.91 0.34
N SER A 67 14.05 -29.08 1.26
CA SER A 67 14.11 -30.27 2.14
C SER A 67 12.86 -30.36 3.02
N SER A 68 12.49 -29.26 3.69
CA SER A 68 11.26 -29.22 4.51
C SER A 68 9.99 -29.45 3.69
N LEU A 69 9.94 -28.94 2.46
CA LEU A 69 8.82 -29.18 1.54
C LEU A 69 8.68 -30.66 1.15
N LYS A 70 9.80 -31.33 0.85
CA LYS A 70 9.83 -32.77 0.53
C LYS A 70 9.29 -33.59 1.70
N GLU A 71 9.70 -33.26 2.93
CA GLU A 71 9.20 -33.92 4.15
C GLU A 71 7.70 -33.68 4.38
N ILE A 72 7.20 -32.44 4.22
CA ILE A 72 5.76 -32.14 4.31
C ILE A 72 4.99 -32.98 3.29
N SER A 73 5.45 -33.02 2.03
CA SER A 73 4.81 -33.78 0.96
C SER A 73 4.76 -35.28 1.28
N ALA A 74 5.86 -35.84 1.78
CA ALA A 74 5.94 -37.25 2.18
C ALA A 74 4.96 -37.56 3.33
N LEU A 75 4.95 -36.75 4.39
CA LEU A 75 4.07 -36.94 5.55
C LEU A 75 2.58 -36.79 5.18
N LEU A 76 2.22 -35.88 4.27
CA LEU A 76 0.84 -35.73 3.79
C LEU A 76 0.31 -36.95 3.02
N ASN A 77 1.19 -37.82 2.52
CA ASN A 77 0.79 -39.09 1.90
C ASN A 77 0.50 -40.19 2.94
N ASN A 78 0.93 -40.01 4.19
CA ASN A 78 0.66 -40.94 5.27
C ASN A 78 -0.75 -40.74 5.87
N ASN A 79 -1.18 -41.73 6.65
CA ASN A 79 -2.40 -41.64 7.45
C ASN A 79 -2.32 -40.47 8.44
N PRO A 80 -3.45 -39.83 8.81
CA PRO A 80 -3.47 -38.68 9.74
C PRO A 80 -2.69 -38.92 11.04
N ASP A 81 -2.76 -40.12 11.61
CA ASP A 81 -2.07 -40.49 12.86
C ASP A 81 -0.53 -40.60 12.73
N GLN A 82 0.00 -40.52 11.50
CA GLN A 82 1.43 -40.66 11.16
C GLN A 82 2.02 -39.36 10.59
N ARG A 83 1.38 -38.23 10.89
CA ARG A 83 1.78 -36.89 10.42
C ARG A 83 2.58 -36.08 11.44
N GLU A 84 3.17 -36.76 12.42
CA GLU A 84 4.06 -36.13 13.40
C GLU A 84 5.23 -35.45 12.67
N GLY A 85 5.58 -34.23 13.08
CA GLY A 85 6.64 -33.44 12.46
C GLY A 85 6.20 -32.57 11.25
N ILE A 86 4.95 -32.63 10.79
CA ILE A 86 4.47 -31.69 9.74
C ILE A 86 4.59 -30.24 10.22
N LEU A 87 4.20 -29.94 11.45
CA LEU A 87 4.24 -28.58 11.99
C LEU A 87 5.68 -28.04 12.09
N ASP A 88 6.64 -28.87 12.49
CA ASP A 88 8.05 -28.49 12.56
C ASP A 88 8.60 -28.17 11.17
N ASN A 89 8.28 -28.99 10.17
CA ASN A 89 8.68 -28.73 8.79
C ASN A 89 7.97 -27.50 8.21
N LEU A 90 6.69 -27.25 8.54
CA LEU A 90 5.98 -26.02 8.16
C LEU A 90 6.63 -24.78 8.76
N ALA A 91 7.11 -24.86 10.00
CA ALA A 91 7.82 -23.75 10.66
C ALA A 91 9.18 -23.47 9.99
N ILE A 92 9.93 -24.51 9.61
CA ILE A 92 11.18 -24.36 8.84
C ILE A 92 10.87 -23.73 7.48
N PHE A 93 9.90 -24.28 6.75
CA PHE A 93 9.48 -23.78 5.45
C PHE A 93 9.06 -22.30 5.51
N GLN A 94 8.25 -21.95 6.50
CA GLN A 94 7.79 -20.57 6.73
C GLN A 94 8.98 -19.64 6.96
N LYS A 95 9.89 -20.00 7.87
CA LYS A 95 11.08 -19.20 8.19
C LYS A 95 11.94 -18.94 6.95
N GLU A 96 12.12 -19.94 6.10
CA GLU A 96 12.88 -19.79 4.85
C GLU A 96 12.15 -18.90 3.85
N CYS A 97 10.84 -19.07 3.66
CA CYS A 97 10.05 -18.21 2.78
C CYS A 97 9.98 -16.75 3.28
N ASP A 98 10.03 -16.50 4.58
CA ASP A 98 10.01 -15.15 5.15
C ASP A 98 11.36 -14.42 4.97
N GLY A 99 12.44 -15.14 4.62
CA GLY A 99 13.78 -14.57 4.43
C GLY A 99 13.87 -13.61 3.25
N ASP A 100 13.49 -14.05 2.05
CA ASP A 100 13.60 -13.25 0.82
C ASP A 100 12.72 -13.81 -0.32
N LEU A 101 12.62 -13.05 -1.42
CA LEU A 101 11.83 -13.45 -2.60
C LEU A 101 12.42 -14.67 -3.31
N ALA A 102 13.75 -14.82 -3.36
CA ALA A 102 14.40 -15.91 -4.08
C ALA A 102 14.05 -17.27 -3.47
N ARG A 103 14.06 -17.39 -2.13
CA ARG A 103 13.64 -18.61 -1.42
C ARG A 103 12.17 -18.96 -1.68
N ARG A 104 11.30 -17.96 -1.77
CA ARG A 104 9.89 -18.13 -2.13
C ARG A 104 9.72 -18.64 -3.56
N CYS A 105 10.46 -18.07 -4.52
CA CYS A 105 10.46 -18.51 -5.92
C CYS A 105 11.05 -19.92 -6.08
N LEU A 106 12.09 -20.25 -5.30
CA LEU A 106 12.65 -21.60 -5.24
C LEU A 106 11.61 -22.61 -4.74
N ALA A 107 10.90 -22.29 -3.66
CA ALA A 107 9.82 -23.13 -3.13
C ALA A 107 8.69 -23.33 -4.16
N GLY A 108 8.22 -22.23 -4.78
CA GLY A 108 7.18 -22.27 -5.81
C GLY A 108 7.57 -23.16 -7.00
N SER A 109 8.80 -23.01 -7.49
CA SER A 109 9.33 -23.82 -8.60
C SER A 109 9.48 -25.30 -8.26
N ASN A 110 9.57 -25.65 -6.96
CA ASN A 110 9.59 -27.02 -6.45
C ASN A 110 8.20 -27.54 -6.06
N GLY A 111 7.12 -26.90 -6.52
CA GLY A 111 5.74 -27.38 -6.35
C GLY A 111 5.14 -27.08 -4.98
N ALA A 112 5.67 -26.10 -4.24
CA ALA A 112 5.20 -25.77 -2.90
C ALA A 112 3.70 -25.45 -2.84
N TYR A 113 3.15 -24.81 -3.86
CA TYR A 113 1.72 -24.49 -3.93
C TYR A 113 0.85 -25.76 -3.83
N ALA A 114 1.13 -26.76 -4.66
CA ALA A 114 0.35 -28.00 -4.68
C ALA A 114 0.42 -28.76 -3.34
N VAL A 115 1.60 -28.77 -2.71
CA VAL A 115 1.80 -29.41 -1.40
C VAL A 115 1.02 -28.68 -0.31
N LEU A 116 1.10 -27.34 -0.25
CA LEU A 116 0.38 -26.56 0.76
C LEU A 116 -1.12 -26.53 0.51
N LEU A 117 -1.60 -26.52 -0.74
CA LEU A 117 -3.02 -26.65 -1.06
C LEU A 117 -3.58 -27.99 -0.57
N LYS A 118 -2.84 -29.08 -0.80
CA LYS A 118 -3.18 -30.40 -0.25
C LYS A 118 -3.20 -30.39 1.29
N ALA A 119 -2.27 -29.68 1.93
CA ALA A 119 -2.27 -29.51 3.38
C ALA A 119 -3.51 -28.74 3.87
N LEU A 120 -3.89 -27.63 3.21
CA LEU A 120 -5.08 -26.84 3.55
C LEU A 120 -6.34 -27.70 3.47
N HIS A 121 -6.50 -28.50 2.41
CA HIS A 121 -7.62 -29.45 2.30
C HIS A 121 -7.58 -30.53 3.38
N SER A 122 -6.40 -30.99 3.78
CA SER A 122 -6.23 -32.03 4.79
C SER A 122 -6.57 -31.57 6.20
N TYR A 123 -6.30 -30.30 6.52
CA TYR A 123 -6.52 -29.71 7.84
C TYR A 123 -7.75 -28.78 7.90
N LYS A 124 -8.61 -28.78 6.87
CA LYS A 124 -9.78 -27.89 6.77
C LYS A 124 -10.78 -27.98 7.94
N ASP A 125 -10.78 -29.07 8.70
CA ASP A 125 -11.66 -29.28 9.85
C ASP A 125 -10.91 -29.18 11.20
N ASP A 126 -9.59 -28.99 11.15
CA ASP A 126 -8.70 -28.90 12.31
C ASP A 126 -8.16 -27.47 12.45
N SER A 127 -8.90 -26.65 13.19
CA SER A 127 -8.59 -25.22 13.35
C SER A 127 -7.21 -24.96 13.99
N GLU A 128 -6.75 -25.85 14.87
CA GLU A 128 -5.49 -25.69 15.59
C GLU A 128 -4.30 -25.87 14.65
N ASN A 129 -4.35 -26.86 13.76
CA ASN A 129 -3.27 -27.11 12.81
C ASN A 129 -3.40 -26.28 11.52
N LEU A 130 -4.63 -25.96 11.10
CA LEU A 130 -4.88 -25.17 9.88
C LEU A 130 -4.21 -23.80 9.92
N ILE A 131 -4.14 -23.15 11.09
CA ILE A 131 -3.51 -21.83 11.23
C ILE A 131 -2.02 -21.86 10.84
N HIS A 132 -1.31 -22.95 11.15
CA HIS A 132 0.09 -23.14 10.79
C HIS A 132 0.27 -23.36 9.29
N VAL A 133 -0.63 -24.14 8.68
CA VAL A 133 -0.65 -24.35 7.23
C VAL A 133 -0.93 -23.03 6.50
N LEU A 134 -1.91 -22.25 6.97
CA LEU A 134 -2.24 -20.93 6.42
C LEU A 134 -1.07 -19.94 6.57
N ALA A 135 -0.30 -20.00 7.67
CA ALA A 135 0.88 -19.18 7.86
C ALA A 135 1.96 -19.49 6.82
N SER A 136 2.30 -20.77 6.63
CA SER A 136 3.24 -21.20 5.57
C SER A 136 2.73 -20.86 4.17
N PHE A 137 1.41 -20.98 3.92
CA PHE A 137 0.79 -20.57 2.66
C PHE A 137 0.91 -19.06 2.41
N CYS A 138 0.66 -18.24 3.43
CA CYS A 138 0.86 -16.79 3.34
C CYS A 138 2.32 -16.43 3.04
N SER A 139 3.28 -17.09 3.71
CA SER A 139 4.71 -16.87 3.44
C SER A 139 5.08 -17.25 2.00
N LEU A 140 4.52 -18.33 1.45
CA LEU A 140 4.76 -18.72 0.05
C LEU A 140 4.20 -17.70 -0.94
N VAL A 141 2.92 -17.31 -0.80
CA VAL A 141 2.22 -16.48 -1.79
C VAL A 141 2.58 -14.99 -1.70
N ASN A 142 3.30 -14.56 -0.66
CA ASN A 142 3.74 -13.17 -0.51
C ASN A 142 4.69 -12.74 -1.64
N GLY A 143 4.16 -11.97 -2.59
CA GLY A 143 4.88 -11.56 -3.81
C GLY A 143 4.86 -12.61 -4.92
N GLN A 144 4.06 -13.66 -4.79
CA GLN A 144 3.87 -14.72 -5.80
C GLN A 144 2.38 -15.01 -6.04
N PRO A 145 1.57 -14.01 -6.44
CA PRO A 145 0.13 -14.19 -6.60
C PRO A 145 -0.23 -15.12 -7.78
N ASP A 146 0.69 -15.36 -8.72
CA ASP A 146 0.50 -16.26 -9.86
C ASP A 146 0.44 -17.74 -9.49
N LEU A 147 0.79 -18.12 -8.25
CA LEU A 147 0.79 -19.51 -7.81
C LEU A 147 -0.62 -20.08 -7.59
N ILE A 148 -1.58 -19.24 -7.19
CA ILE A 148 -2.92 -19.71 -6.83
C ILE A 148 -3.73 -20.06 -8.07
N ASP A 149 -4.46 -21.16 -7.99
CA ASP A 149 -5.44 -21.59 -8.99
C ASP A 149 -6.87 -21.44 -8.47
N GLN A 150 -7.84 -21.84 -9.30
CA GLN A 150 -9.25 -21.72 -8.97
C GLN A 150 -9.65 -22.53 -7.71
N ASP A 151 -9.05 -23.71 -7.49
CA ASP A 151 -9.33 -24.52 -6.29
C ASP A 151 -8.86 -23.79 -5.02
N GLY A 152 -7.67 -23.20 -5.06
CA GLY A 152 -7.18 -22.38 -3.95
C GLY A 152 -8.08 -21.17 -3.65
N ILE A 153 -8.55 -20.47 -4.68
CA ILE A 153 -9.46 -19.33 -4.54
C ILE A 153 -10.79 -19.76 -3.87
N GLU A 154 -11.41 -20.82 -4.38
CA GLU A 154 -12.67 -21.36 -3.85
C GLU A 154 -12.51 -21.85 -2.41
N LEU A 155 -11.39 -22.52 -2.10
CA LEU A 155 -11.08 -23.00 -0.75
C LEU A 155 -10.98 -21.84 0.25
N LEU A 156 -10.27 -20.77 -0.09
CA LEU A 156 -10.14 -19.59 0.80
C LEU A 156 -11.49 -18.89 1.02
N ILE A 157 -12.33 -18.78 0.00
CA ILE A 157 -13.70 -18.27 0.15
C ILE A 157 -14.53 -19.16 1.07
N ASN A 158 -14.41 -20.49 0.94
CA ASN A 158 -15.10 -21.43 1.80
C ASN A 158 -14.63 -21.31 3.26
N PHE A 159 -13.34 -21.08 3.51
CA PHE A 159 -12.83 -20.84 4.86
C PHE A 159 -13.39 -19.55 5.48
N LEU A 160 -13.55 -18.46 4.72
CA LEU A 160 -14.22 -17.25 5.22
C LEU A 160 -15.68 -17.54 5.65
N LYS A 161 -16.37 -18.44 4.95
CA LYS A 161 -17.76 -18.84 5.25
C LYS A 161 -17.84 -19.83 6.42
N GLN A 162 -16.90 -20.78 6.51
CA GLN A 162 -16.87 -21.84 7.52
C GLN A 162 -16.46 -21.30 8.88
N PHE A 163 -15.41 -20.47 8.94
CA PHE A 163 -14.79 -20.03 10.19
C PHE A 163 -15.30 -18.68 10.68
N LYS A 164 -16.56 -18.33 10.37
CA LYS A 164 -17.16 -17.03 10.72
C LYS A 164 -17.05 -16.67 12.21
N THR A 165 -16.84 -17.61 13.13
CA THR A 165 -16.72 -17.36 14.58
C THR A 165 -15.28 -17.41 15.11
N SER A 166 -14.28 -17.64 14.26
CA SER A 166 -12.89 -17.88 14.67
C SER A 166 -11.96 -16.76 14.17
N PRO A 167 -11.81 -15.65 14.93
CA PRO A 167 -11.14 -14.44 14.42
C PRO A 167 -9.68 -14.65 14.04
N ASN A 168 -8.93 -15.47 14.79
CA ASN A 168 -7.52 -15.76 14.48
C ASN A 168 -7.36 -16.49 13.13
N LEU A 169 -8.25 -17.45 12.84
CA LEU A 169 -8.25 -18.13 11.54
C LEU A 169 -8.68 -17.19 10.43
N LEU A 170 -9.74 -16.40 10.65
CA LEU A 170 -10.20 -15.41 9.68
C LEU A 170 -9.10 -14.40 9.34
N GLU A 171 -8.30 -13.95 10.31
CA GLU A 171 -7.17 -13.07 10.04
C GLU A 171 -6.19 -13.72 9.04
N ALA A 172 -5.81 -14.98 9.27
CA ALA A 172 -4.90 -15.70 8.38
C ALA A 172 -5.51 -15.94 6.98
N VAL A 173 -6.80 -16.28 6.90
CA VAL A 173 -7.51 -16.47 5.63
C VAL A 173 -7.61 -15.16 4.84
N VAL A 174 -8.01 -14.06 5.50
CA VAL A 174 -8.08 -12.73 4.86
C VAL A 174 -6.69 -12.28 4.40
N ARG A 175 -5.64 -12.55 5.17
CA ARG A 175 -4.26 -12.30 4.75
C ARG A 175 -3.88 -13.11 3.50
N ALA A 176 -4.22 -14.39 3.46
CA ALA A 176 -3.98 -15.23 2.28
C ALA A 176 -4.68 -14.69 1.03
N VAL A 177 -5.96 -14.30 1.16
CA VAL A 177 -6.73 -13.66 0.07
C VAL A 177 -6.05 -12.37 -0.39
N ARG A 178 -5.71 -11.48 0.55
CA ARG A 178 -5.03 -10.21 0.26
C ARG A 178 -3.73 -10.43 -0.51
N LEU A 179 -2.86 -11.31 -0.04
CA LEU A 179 -1.54 -11.55 -0.66
C LEU A 179 -1.68 -12.05 -2.11
N ASN A 180 -2.72 -12.83 -2.40
CA ASN A 180 -3.01 -13.29 -3.75
C ASN A 180 -3.71 -12.23 -4.63
N CYS A 181 -4.24 -11.15 -4.05
CA CYS A 181 -4.86 -10.04 -4.78
C CYS A 181 -3.87 -8.93 -5.18
N VAL A 182 -2.82 -8.73 -4.38
CA VAL A 182 -1.81 -7.69 -4.61
C VAL A 182 -1.08 -7.95 -5.93
N LYS A 183 -0.99 -6.94 -6.79
CA LYS A 183 -0.41 -6.99 -8.14
C LYS A 183 -1.05 -8.02 -9.08
N HIS A 184 -2.28 -8.47 -8.78
CA HIS A 184 -2.96 -9.48 -9.59
C HIS A 184 -4.46 -9.19 -9.79
N GLU A 185 -4.80 -8.54 -10.91
CA GLU A 185 -6.18 -8.16 -11.26
C GLU A 185 -7.06 -9.39 -11.49
N GLY A 186 -6.51 -10.45 -12.11
CA GLY A 186 -7.24 -11.71 -12.34
C GLY A 186 -7.79 -12.34 -11.05
N ASN A 187 -6.91 -12.57 -10.07
CA ASN A 187 -7.28 -13.06 -8.75
C ASN A 187 -8.28 -12.13 -8.05
N ARG A 188 -8.08 -10.80 -8.12
CA ARG A 188 -9.04 -9.84 -7.55
C ARG A 188 -10.45 -10.04 -8.11
N LYS A 189 -10.58 -10.18 -9.43
CA LYS A 189 -11.86 -10.46 -10.08
C LYS A 189 -12.44 -11.81 -9.63
N ALA A 190 -11.64 -12.87 -9.66
CA ALA A 190 -12.09 -14.21 -9.29
C ALA A 190 -12.60 -14.29 -7.83
N PHE A 191 -11.93 -13.63 -6.87
CA PHE A 191 -12.44 -13.55 -5.51
C PHE A 191 -13.72 -12.70 -5.40
N ILE A 192 -13.81 -11.58 -6.10
CA ILE A 192 -14.99 -10.70 -6.07
C ILE A 192 -16.22 -11.39 -6.68
N GLU A 193 -16.04 -12.17 -7.75
CA GLU A 193 -17.10 -13.00 -8.36
C GLU A 193 -17.65 -14.07 -7.39
N LEU A 194 -16.91 -14.39 -6.32
CA LEU A 194 -17.30 -15.30 -5.24
C LEU A 194 -17.73 -14.57 -3.96
N ASP A 195 -18.28 -13.36 -4.10
CA ASP A 195 -18.85 -12.54 -3.03
C ASP A 195 -17.86 -12.04 -1.96
N LEU A 196 -16.55 -11.99 -2.26
CA LEU A 196 -15.53 -11.58 -1.28
C LEU A 196 -15.87 -10.26 -0.58
N ILE A 197 -16.35 -9.25 -1.31
CA ILE A 197 -16.65 -7.92 -0.75
C ILE A 197 -17.73 -8.02 0.33
N ILE A 198 -18.80 -8.78 0.08
CA ILE A 198 -19.90 -8.98 1.03
C ILE A 198 -19.37 -9.70 2.28
N LEU A 199 -18.57 -10.76 2.09
CA LEU A 199 -17.97 -11.52 3.18
C LEU A 199 -17.07 -10.65 4.06
N LEU A 200 -16.17 -9.85 3.47
CA LEU A 200 -15.30 -8.94 4.21
C LEU A 200 -16.09 -7.89 5.00
N SER A 201 -17.12 -7.31 4.39
CA SER A 201 -18.00 -6.36 5.07
C SER A 201 -18.77 -6.99 6.24
N GLU A 202 -19.27 -8.22 6.07
CA GLU A 202 -19.89 -8.97 7.16
C GLU A 202 -18.92 -9.16 8.33
N LEU A 203 -17.64 -9.48 8.06
CA LEU A 203 -16.64 -9.66 9.12
C LEU A 203 -16.41 -8.38 9.94
N LEU A 204 -16.40 -7.19 9.31
CA LEU A 204 -16.32 -5.91 10.04
C LEU A 204 -17.52 -5.70 10.98
N THR A 205 -18.70 -6.19 10.60
CA THR A 205 -19.90 -6.07 11.44
C THR A 205 -19.99 -7.14 12.53
N LEU A 206 -19.43 -8.32 12.31
CA LEU A 206 -19.51 -9.44 13.26
C LEU A 206 -18.40 -9.37 14.32
N HIS A 207 -17.20 -9.01 13.93
CA HIS A 207 -16.00 -9.06 14.78
C HIS A 207 -15.54 -7.68 15.25
N LYS A 208 -16.48 -6.92 15.80
CA LYS A 208 -16.25 -5.52 16.16
C LYS A 208 -15.23 -5.33 17.27
N THR A 209 -14.97 -6.34 18.10
CA THR A 209 -13.98 -6.28 19.19
C THR A 209 -12.58 -6.69 18.74
N GLU A 210 -12.45 -7.31 17.56
CA GLU A 210 -11.23 -8.00 17.14
C GLU A 210 -10.31 -7.08 16.33
N ALA A 211 -9.52 -6.28 17.04
CA ALA A 211 -8.67 -5.25 16.45
C ALA A 211 -7.73 -5.74 15.34
N MET A 212 -7.18 -6.95 15.45
CA MET A 212 -6.27 -7.51 14.44
C MET A 212 -7.01 -7.87 13.15
N LEU A 213 -8.16 -8.54 13.27
CA LEU A 213 -9.00 -8.90 12.15
C LEU A 213 -9.55 -7.66 11.44
N ILE A 214 -10.03 -6.65 12.18
CA ILE A 214 -10.51 -5.39 11.61
C ILE A 214 -9.44 -4.75 10.72
N LYS A 215 -8.18 -4.71 11.20
CA LYS A 215 -7.08 -4.15 10.42
C LYS A 215 -6.81 -4.99 9.17
N GLU A 216 -6.71 -6.31 9.28
CA GLU A 216 -6.42 -7.16 8.11
C GLU A 216 -7.54 -7.06 7.05
N VAL A 217 -8.81 -7.01 7.47
CA VAL A 217 -9.95 -6.78 6.56
C VAL A 217 -9.87 -5.41 5.90
N ALA A 218 -9.56 -4.35 6.65
CA ALA A 218 -9.38 -3.01 6.12
C ALA A 218 -8.24 -2.94 5.08
N ILE A 219 -7.10 -3.60 5.34
CA ILE A 219 -5.99 -3.71 4.37
C ILE A 219 -6.45 -4.50 3.13
N CYS A 220 -7.16 -5.61 3.32
CA CYS A 220 -7.66 -6.44 2.23
C CYS A 220 -8.62 -5.65 1.33
N LEU A 221 -9.59 -4.92 1.90
CA LEU A 221 -10.50 -4.06 1.13
C LEU A 221 -9.75 -3.04 0.27
N ARG A 222 -8.72 -2.39 0.82
CA ARG A 222 -7.89 -1.46 0.04
C ARG A 222 -7.08 -2.15 -1.05
N SER A 223 -6.62 -3.38 -0.83
CA SER A 223 -5.89 -4.11 -1.88
C SER A 223 -6.75 -4.40 -3.11
N LEU A 224 -8.07 -4.49 -2.93
CA LEU A 224 -9.01 -4.66 -4.05
C LEU A 224 -9.17 -3.39 -4.89
N THR A 225 -8.75 -2.23 -4.38
CA THR A 225 -8.91 -0.92 -5.05
C THR A 225 -7.60 -0.39 -5.65
N MET A 226 -6.61 -1.26 -5.92
CA MET A 226 -5.30 -0.85 -6.45
C MET A 226 -5.18 -1.12 -7.94
N ASP A 227 -4.59 -0.19 -8.70
CA ASP A 227 -4.19 -0.41 -10.09
C ASP A 227 -2.69 -0.76 -10.14
N ASP A 228 -2.34 -1.94 -9.60
CA ASP A 228 -0.95 -2.37 -9.35
C ASP A 228 -0.50 -3.60 -10.17
N ASP A 229 -1.35 -4.10 -11.08
CA ASP A 229 -1.02 -5.22 -11.97
C ASP A 229 -0.57 -4.72 -13.35
N VAL A 230 0.74 -4.82 -13.59
CA VAL A 230 1.37 -4.37 -14.85
C VAL A 230 1.00 -5.22 -16.07
N ARG A 231 0.36 -6.38 -15.89
CA ARG A 231 -0.05 -7.27 -16.98
C ARG A 231 -1.32 -6.79 -17.68
N VAL A 232 -2.11 -5.96 -17.02
CA VAL A 232 -3.33 -5.38 -17.57
C VAL A 232 -3.16 -3.86 -17.74
N PRO A 233 -3.68 -3.27 -18.84
CA PRO A 233 -3.54 -1.82 -19.05
C PRO A 233 -4.40 -1.01 -18.08
N PHE A 234 -5.53 -1.58 -17.64
CA PHE A 234 -6.48 -0.94 -16.72
C PHE A 234 -7.06 -2.00 -15.78
N GLY A 235 -7.05 -1.71 -14.48
CA GLY A 235 -7.72 -2.51 -13.46
C GLY A 235 -9.16 -2.07 -13.21
N SER A 236 -9.82 -2.74 -12.28
CA SER A 236 -11.21 -2.44 -11.88
C SER A 236 -11.28 -1.62 -10.58
N ALA A 237 -10.19 -0.94 -10.20
CA ALA A 237 -10.06 -0.28 -8.89
C ALA A 237 -11.23 0.65 -8.52
N HIS A 238 -11.66 1.49 -9.46
CA HIS A 238 -12.78 2.43 -9.24
C HIS A 238 -14.14 1.75 -9.10
N GLU A 239 -14.37 0.64 -9.81
CA GLU A 239 -15.61 -0.14 -9.67
C GLU A 239 -15.58 -0.97 -8.40
N ASN A 240 -14.43 -1.55 -8.04
CA ASN A 240 -14.27 -2.27 -6.77
C ASN A 240 -14.52 -1.34 -5.57
N ALA A 241 -13.96 -0.12 -5.58
CA ALA A 241 -14.23 0.88 -4.53
C ALA A 241 -15.72 1.21 -4.43
N LYS A 242 -16.41 1.33 -5.56
CA LYS A 242 -17.86 1.54 -5.60
C LYS A 242 -18.61 0.37 -4.99
N THR A 243 -18.34 -0.86 -5.42
CA THR A 243 -19.01 -2.07 -4.91
C THR A 243 -18.77 -2.27 -3.40
N ILE A 244 -17.56 -1.98 -2.90
CA ILE A 244 -17.26 -2.01 -1.46
C ILE A 244 -18.17 -1.05 -0.68
N VAL A 245 -18.38 0.17 -1.20
CA VAL A 245 -19.24 1.16 -0.56
C VAL A 245 -20.72 0.80 -0.69
N THR A 246 -21.19 0.45 -1.89
CA THR A 246 -22.61 0.24 -2.16
C THR A 246 -23.09 -1.10 -1.65
N ASP A 247 -22.51 -2.19 -2.16
CA ASP A 247 -22.99 -3.56 -1.94
C ASP A 247 -22.47 -4.07 -0.60
N GLY A 248 -21.23 -3.70 -0.25
CA GLY A 248 -20.63 -3.99 1.03
C GLY A 248 -21.06 -3.07 2.18
N ALA A 249 -21.79 -1.98 1.91
CA ALA A 249 -22.18 -0.98 2.92
C ALA A 249 -21.01 -0.49 3.82
N ALA A 250 -19.79 -0.45 3.26
CA ALA A 250 -18.56 -0.35 4.06
C ALA A 250 -18.48 0.91 4.92
N PHE A 251 -18.98 2.06 4.45
CA PHE A 251 -18.94 3.30 5.25
C PHE A 251 -19.73 3.20 6.55
N LYS A 252 -20.88 2.52 6.54
CA LYS A 252 -21.65 2.30 7.77
C LYS A 252 -20.85 1.47 8.78
N ALA A 253 -20.25 0.38 8.32
CA ALA A 253 -19.46 -0.50 9.18
C ALA A 253 -18.19 0.20 9.70
N ILE A 254 -17.44 0.87 8.83
CA ILE A 254 -16.19 1.53 9.18
C ILE A 254 -16.43 2.69 10.16
N LEU A 255 -17.43 3.54 9.93
CA LEU A 255 -17.71 4.67 10.83
C LEU A 255 -18.18 4.18 12.21
N GLN A 256 -18.98 3.11 12.25
CA GLN A 256 -19.34 2.48 13.52
C GLN A 256 -18.11 1.93 14.26
N LEU A 257 -17.20 1.24 13.57
CA LEU A 257 -15.96 0.74 14.18
C LEU A 257 -15.05 1.88 14.65
N CYS A 258 -15.03 3.00 13.92
CA CYS A 258 -14.34 4.21 14.36
C CYS A 258 -14.84 4.69 15.73
N GLU A 259 -16.15 4.77 15.93
CA GLU A 259 -16.74 5.14 17.22
C GLU A 259 -16.39 4.14 18.34
N GLU A 260 -16.51 2.85 18.06
CA GLU A 260 -16.24 1.78 19.02
C GLU A 260 -14.75 1.68 19.40
N HIS A 261 -13.84 2.06 18.49
CA HIS A 261 -12.39 2.01 18.67
C HIS A 261 -11.75 3.39 18.88
N ILE A 262 -12.49 4.38 19.41
CA ILE A 262 -11.99 5.75 19.61
C ILE A 262 -10.70 5.83 20.44
N ASN A 263 -10.46 4.85 21.32
CA ASN A 263 -9.27 4.75 22.18
C ASN A 263 -8.21 3.75 21.65
N ASN A 264 -8.33 3.29 20.40
CA ASN A 264 -7.40 2.34 19.77
C ASN A 264 -6.77 2.96 18.51
N PRO A 265 -5.70 3.76 18.66
CA PRO A 265 -5.10 4.49 17.54
C PRO A 265 -4.67 3.63 16.35
N PRO A 266 -4.05 2.43 16.53
CA PRO A 266 -3.72 1.56 15.41
C PRO A 266 -4.92 1.15 14.56
N VAL A 267 -6.09 0.90 15.16
CA VAL A 267 -7.31 0.55 14.42
C VAL A 267 -7.88 1.78 13.72
N LEU A 268 -7.98 2.92 14.41
CA LEU A 268 -8.47 4.17 13.82
C LEU A 268 -7.64 4.62 12.60
N ALA A 269 -6.31 4.54 12.69
CA ALA A 269 -5.41 4.87 11.59
C ALA A 269 -5.74 4.05 10.34
N GLU A 270 -6.03 2.77 10.53
CA GLU A 270 -6.33 1.82 9.47
C GLU A 270 -7.72 2.05 8.85
N LEU A 271 -8.71 2.35 9.68
CA LEU A 271 -10.06 2.70 9.26
C LEU A 271 -10.08 4.04 8.50
N PHE A 272 -9.35 5.07 8.97
CA PHE A 272 -9.22 6.35 8.27
C PHE A 272 -8.57 6.21 6.90
N LEU A 273 -7.50 5.41 6.80
CA LEU A 273 -6.88 5.12 5.51
C LEU A 273 -7.87 4.45 4.55
N THR A 274 -8.66 3.50 5.07
CA THR A 274 -9.68 2.79 4.27
C THR A 274 -10.80 3.71 3.82
N LEU A 275 -11.31 4.58 4.69
CA LEU A 275 -12.26 5.63 4.32
C LEU A 275 -11.70 6.53 3.20
N GLY A 276 -10.45 6.98 3.33
CA GLY A 276 -9.81 7.83 2.32
C GLY A 276 -9.65 7.15 0.96
N CYS A 277 -9.39 5.84 0.93
CA CYS A 277 -9.29 5.06 -0.32
C CYS A 277 -10.65 4.81 -0.98
N LEU A 278 -11.74 4.74 -0.20
CA LEU A 278 -13.09 4.49 -0.70
C LEU A 278 -13.83 5.79 -1.06
N ALA A 279 -13.50 6.93 -0.42
CA ALA A 279 -14.08 8.24 -0.68
C ALA A 279 -13.51 8.92 -1.95
N VAL A 280 -13.69 8.26 -3.10
CA VAL A 280 -13.16 8.71 -4.41
C VAL A 280 -14.22 9.31 -5.34
N ARG A 281 -15.49 9.38 -4.89
CA ARG A 281 -16.62 9.97 -5.62
C ARG A 281 -17.27 11.07 -4.79
N ASP A 282 -17.87 12.04 -5.46
CA ASP A 282 -18.54 13.16 -4.80
C ASP A 282 -19.67 12.68 -3.87
N GLU A 283 -20.51 11.74 -4.35
CA GLU A 283 -21.59 11.14 -3.53
C GLU A 283 -21.07 10.38 -2.30
N PHE A 284 -19.86 9.81 -2.37
CA PHE A 284 -19.26 9.04 -1.28
C PHE A 284 -18.67 9.96 -0.22
N CYS A 285 -18.07 11.08 -0.62
CA CYS A 285 -17.65 12.13 0.32
C CYS A 285 -18.86 12.70 1.06
N GLN A 286 -19.97 12.97 0.34
CA GLN A 286 -21.22 13.43 0.92
C GLN A 286 -21.79 12.41 1.92
N GLU A 287 -21.83 11.12 1.57
CA GLU A 287 -22.33 10.08 2.47
C GLU A 287 -21.54 10.00 3.78
N VAL A 288 -20.21 10.09 3.73
CA VAL A 288 -19.38 10.11 4.95
C VAL A 288 -19.73 11.31 5.84
N MET A 289 -20.01 12.47 5.25
CA MET A 289 -20.45 13.65 6.01
C MET A 289 -21.85 13.47 6.60
N ASP A 290 -22.81 12.97 5.82
CA ASP A 290 -24.19 12.74 6.28
C ASP A 290 -24.27 11.75 7.44
N ARG A 291 -23.31 10.81 7.51
CA ARG A 291 -23.15 9.86 8.62
C ARG A 291 -22.37 10.43 9.82
N GLY A 292 -22.00 11.72 9.81
CA GLY A 292 -21.23 12.37 10.88
C GLY A 292 -19.73 12.07 10.88
N GLY A 293 -19.21 11.42 9.82
CA GLY A 293 -17.82 10.97 9.75
C GLY A 293 -16.80 12.12 9.82
N VAL A 294 -17.08 13.27 9.21
CA VAL A 294 -16.19 14.45 9.27
C VAL A 294 -16.01 14.94 10.71
N HIS A 295 -17.11 15.02 11.47
CA HIS A 295 -17.09 15.40 12.88
C HIS A 295 -16.27 14.41 13.72
N PHE A 296 -16.48 13.11 13.51
CA PHE A 296 -15.71 12.07 14.18
C PHE A 296 -14.21 12.19 13.89
N ILE A 297 -13.83 12.30 12.61
CA ILE A 297 -12.42 12.41 12.18
C ILE A 297 -11.75 13.62 12.82
N ILE A 298 -12.41 14.78 12.84
CA ILE A 298 -11.87 16.01 13.46
C ILE A 298 -11.69 15.83 14.97
N ASN A 299 -12.64 15.21 15.66
CA ASN A 299 -12.53 14.96 17.10
C ASN A 299 -11.40 13.99 17.44
N ALA A 300 -11.27 12.90 16.68
CA ALA A 300 -10.19 11.93 16.85
C ALA A 300 -8.82 12.58 16.56
N PHE A 301 -8.71 13.37 15.49
CA PHE A 301 -7.51 14.13 15.15
C PHE A 301 -7.15 15.12 16.27
N LYS A 302 -8.11 15.89 16.78
CA LYS A 302 -7.88 16.84 17.88
C LYS A 302 -7.38 16.14 19.15
N SER A 303 -7.99 15.00 19.50
CA SER A 303 -7.64 14.24 20.70
C SER A 303 -6.27 13.57 20.59
N ALA A 304 -5.85 13.21 19.37
CA ALA A 304 -4.60 12.51 19.09
C ALA A 304 -3.57 13.38 18.37
N LEU A 305 -3.58 14.71 18.56
CA LEU A 305 -2.70 15.65 17.85
C LEU A 305 -1.19 15.33 17.99
N LYS A 306 -0.78 14.64 19.06
CA LYS A 306 0.61 14.21 19.29
C LYS A 306 0.96 12.85 18.65
N ASP A 307 -0.04 12.08 18.22
CA ASP A 307 0.15 10.79 17.56
C ASP A 307 0.33 10.98 16.05
N LYS A 308 1.56 10.75 15.57
CA LYS A 308 1.93 10.93 14.17
C LYS A 308 1.12 10.04 13.22
N ALA A 309 0.76 8.83 13.64
CA ALA A 309 0.03 7.89 12.81
C ALA A 309 -1.41 8.36 12.60
N ILE A 310 -2.11 8.73 13.67
CA ILE A 310 -3.48 9.26 13.58
C ILE A 310 -3.51 10.57 12.81
N VAL A 311 -2.62 11.52 13.13
CA VAL A 311 -2.55 12.82 12.46
C VAL A 311 -2.40 12.63 10.96
N ARG A 312 -1.46 11.78 10.53
CA ARG A 312 -1.22 11.53 9.10
C ARG A 312 -2.45 10.93 8.41
N GLN A 313 -3.10 9.94 9.02
CA GLN A 313 -4.27 9.30 8.40
C GLN A 313 -5.51 10.18 8.42
N ALA A 314 -5.70 10.97 9.48
CA ALA A 314 -6.74 12.01 9.53
C ALA A 314 -6.56 13.04 8.41
N LEU A 315 -5.34 13.51 8.16
CA LEU A 315 -5.05 14.41 7.05
C LEU A 315 -5.34 13.77 5.68
N ILE A 316 -4.99 12.49 5.50
CA ILE A 316 -5.26 11.76 4.25
C ILE A 316 -6.76 11.65 3.97
N VAL A 317 -7.56 11.23 4.97
CA VAL A 317 -9.00 11.11 4.79
C VAL A 317 -9.66 12.49 4.61
N LEU A 318 -9.25 13.52 5.36
CA LEU A 318 -9.77 14.88 5.18
C LEU A 318 -9.48 15.42 3.78
N LYS A 319 -8.30 15.14 3.21
CA LYS A 319 -7.99 15.51 1.82
C LYS A 319 -8.91 14.80 0.83
N ALA A 320 -9.18 13.50 1.04
CA ALA A 320 -10.04 12.74 0.14
C ALA A 320 -11.47 13.30 0.17
N LEU A 321 -12.00 13.50 1.38
CA LEU A 321 -13.33 14.03 1.63
C LEU A 321 -13.52 15.46 1.10
N ALA A 322 -12.48 16.29 1.14
CA ALA A 322 -12.46 17.62 0.55
C ALA A 322 -12.55 17.64 -1.00
N GLY A 323 -12.79 16.49 -1.64
CA GLY A 323 -13.24 16.42 -3.04
C GLY A 323 -14.64 16.98 -3.26
N ASN A 324 -15.49 17.00 -2.21
CA ASN A 324 -16.85 17.55 -2.25
C ASN A 324 -16.91 18.94 -1.59
N ASP A 325 -17.60 19.90 -2.21
CA ASP A 325 -17.64 21.30 -1.76
C ASP A 325 -18.36 21.51 -0.42
N GLU A 326 -19.45 20.78 -0.14
CA GLU A 326 -20.15 20.83 1.14
C GLU A 326 -19.26 20.28 2.27
N VAL A 327 -18.51 19.21 1.98
CA VAL A 327 -17.56 18.65 2.94
C VAL A 327 -16.42 19.63 3.25
N LYS A 328 -15.93 20.40 2.27
CA LYS A 328 -14.95 21.49 2.54
C LYS A 328 -15.51 22.52 3.52
N TYR A 329 -16.77 22.89 3.36
CA TYR A 329 -17.44 23.81 4.27
C TYR A 329 -17.55 23.22 5.67
N GLU A 330 -18.00 21.97 5.80
CA GLU A 330 -18.14 21.31 7.10
C GLU A 330 -16.79 21.13 7.81
N ILE A 331 -15.73 20.75 7.08
CA ILE A 331 -14.35 20.70 7.63
C ILE A 331 -13.97 22.06 8.23
N ALA A 332 -14.20 23.15 7.51
CA ALA A 332 -13.84 24.49 7.96
C ALA A 332 -14.72 25.00 9.11
N LYS A 333 -15.99 24.62 9.14
CA LYS A 333 -16.94 24.95 10.21
C LYS A 333 -16.59 24.23 11.52
N LEU A 334 -16.10 23.00 11.44
CA LEU A 334 -15.67 22.20 12.58
C LEU A 334 -14.26 22.53 13.10
N GLY A 335 -13.63 23.60 12.60
CA GLY A 335 -12.27 24.01 13.02
C GLY A 335 -11.14 23.20 12.38
N GLY A 336 -11.42 22.46 11.31
CA GLY A 336 -10.41 21.63 10.62
C GLY A 336 -9.23 22.43 10.08
N VAL A 337 -9.43 23.69 9.64
CA VAL A 337 -8.33 24.55 9.16
C VAL A 337 -7.31 24.80 10.26
N GLU A 338 -7.75 25.27 11.43
CA GLU A 338 -6.89 25.52 12.59
C GLU A 338 -6.17 24.22 13.01
N LEU A 339 -6.90 23.10 13.03
CA LEU A 339 -6.36 21.80 13.42
C LEU A 339 -5.25 21.29 12.47
N VAL A 340 -5.43 21.48 11.16
CA VAL A 340 -4.39 21.15 10.15
C VAL A 340 -3.14 22.00 10.39
N VAL A 341 -3.30 23.30 10.67
CA VAL A 341 -2.16 24.18 10.98
C VAL A 341 -1.47 23.76 12.28
N MET A 342 -2.23 23.45 13.34
CA MET A 342 -1.68 22.94 14.60
C MET A 342 -0.87 21.65 14.40
N ALA A 343 -1.29 20.78 13.49
CA ALA A 343 -0.54 19.57 13.15
C ALA A 343 0.79 19.88 12.44
N MET A 344 0.80 20.86 11.53
CA MET A 344 2.04 21.34 10.89
C MET A 344 3.02 21.91 11.93
N ILE A 345 2.53 22.66 12.92
CA ILE A 345 3.36 23.20 14.00
C ILE A 345 3.91 22.08 14.88
N THR A 346 3.04 21.18 15.34
CA THR A 346 3.38 20.11 16.28
C THR A 346 4.39 19.13 15.68
N HIS A 347 4.28 18.85 14.38
CA HIS A 347 5.10 17.87 13.67
C HIS A 347 5.95 18.49 12.56
N GLN A 348 6.41 19.72 12.74
CA GLN A 348 7.13 20.48 11.70
C GLN A 348 8.37 19.77 11.13
N SER A 349 9.00 18.88 11.89
CA SER A 349 10.16 18.08 11.46
C SER A 349 9.78 16.82 10.66
N ASN A 350 8.49 16.50 10.53
CA ASN A 350 8.02 15.33 9.80
C ASN A 350 7.54 15.72 8.38
N PRO A 351 8.31 15.43 7.32
CA PRO A 351 7.95 15.80 5.96
C PRO A 351 6.62 15.17 5.51
N SER A 352 6.32 13.94 5.95
CA SER A 352 5.08 13.26 5.55
C SER A 352 3.83 13.95 6.11
N ILE A 353 3.90 14.51 7.33
CA ILE A 353 2.79 15.29 7.90
C ILE A 353 2.70 16.65 7.22
N ALA A 354 3.83 17.30 6.95
CA ALA A 354 3.86 18.57 6.23
C ALA A 354 3.24 18.44 4.82
N GLU A 355 3.60 17.38 4.08
CA GLU A 355 3.02 17.06 2.78
C GLU A 355 1.51 16.83 2.89
N ALA A 356 1.07 15.97 3.82
CA ALA A 356 -0.34 15.66 4.00
C ALA A 356 -1.16 16.89 4.41
N ALA A 357 -0.61 17.77 5.25
CA ALA A 357 -1.26 19.02 5.63
C ALA A 357 -1.38 19.99 4.44
N CYS A 358 -0.30 20.18 3.67
CA CYS A 358 -0.36 20.98 2.44
C CYS A 358 -1.37 20.43 1.43
N LYS A 359 -1.52 19.10 1.33
CA LYS A 359 -2.55 18.43 0.52
C LYS A 359 -3.97 18.79 0.97
N VAL A 360 -4.25 18.76 2.28
CA VAL A 360 -5.55 19.18 2.83
C VAL A 360 -5.80 20.66 2.55
N LEU A 361 -4.84 21.53 2.85
CA LEU A 361 -4.95 22.98 2.63
C LEU A 361 -5.18 23.29 1.15
N THR A 362 -4.50 22.59 0.24
CA THR A 362 -4.75 22.71 -1.21
C THR A 362 -6.18 22.35 -1.57
N ALA A 363 -6.71 21.24 -1.05
CA ALA A 363 -8.05 20.76 -1.38
C ALA A 363 -9.16 21.69 -0.85
N ILE A 364 -9.08 22.10 0.41
CA ILE A 364 -10.13 22.93 1.05
C ILE A 364 -10.15 24.38 0.57
N THR A 365 -9.03 24.90 0.06
CA THR A 365 -8.93 26.26 -0.50
C THR A 365 -9.27 26.31 -1.99
N LEU A 366 -9.32 25.16 -2.67
CA LEU A 366 -9.62 25.11 -4.10
C LEU A 366 -11.02 25.67 -4.38
N ARG A 367 -11.06 26.83 -5.06
CA ARG A 367 -12.28 27.58 -5.42
C ARG A 367 -13.10 28.06 -4.22
N ASN A 368 -12.52 28.11 -3.02
CA ASN A 368 -13.20 28.51 -1.79
C ASN A 368 -12.45 29.66 -1.10
N THR A 369 -12.87 30.90 -1.35
CA THR A 369 -12.19 32.12 -0.86
C THR A 369 -12.32 32.29 0.64
N GLU A 370 -13.45 31.90 1.24
CA GLU A 370 -13.64 31.95 2.70
C GLU A 370 -12.60 31.08 3.42
N ASN A 371 -12.37 29.86 2.92
CA ASN A 371 -11.34 28.99 3.45
C ASN A 371 -9.93 29.56 3.24
N CYS A 372 -9.65 30.25 2.12
CA CYS A 372 -8.37 30.96 1.94
C CYS A 372 -8.14 32.00 3.04
N HIS A 373 -9.15 32.80 3.38
CA HIS A 373 -9.05 33.79 4.47
C HIS A 373 -8.85 33.11 5.83
N LYS A 374 -9.57 32.02 6.13
CA LYS A 374 -9.35 31.24 7.37
C LYS A 374 -7.92 30.69 7.47
N VAL A 375 -7.35 30.19 6.37
CA VAL A 375 -5.96 29.72 6.36
C VAL A 375 -5.00 30.86 6.69
N VAL A 376 -5.25 32.07 6.20
CA VAL A 376 -4.42 33.24 6.54
C VAL A 376 -4.63 33.68 7.99
N GLU A 377 -5.87 33.70 8.46
CA GLU A 377 -6.26 34.01 9.84
C GLU A 377 -5.52 33.12 10.85
N PHE A 378 -5.46 31.81 10.60
CA PHE A 378 -4.72 30.85 11.43
C PHE A 378 -3.22 30.77 11.10
N GLN A 379 -2.65 31.72 10.35
CA GLN A 379 -1.23 31.75 9.97
C GLN A 379 -0.75 30.52 9.19
N GLY A 380 -1.66 29.75 8.57
CA GLY A 380 -1.32 28.56 7.80
C GLY A 380 -0.40 28.84 6.61
N HIS A 381 -0.54 30.00 5.96
CA HIS A 381 0.37 30.47 4.91
C HIS A 381 1.85 30.54 5.38
N GLN A 382 2.10 30.94 6.63
CA GLN A 382 3.44 30.97 7.21
C GLN A 382 3.99 29.56 7.40
N HIS A 383 3.15 28.63 7.85
CA HIS A 383 3.55 27.24 8.06
C HIS A 383 3.73 26.45 6.76
N ILE A 384 3.00 26.80 5.69
CA ILE A 384 3.29 26.28 4.34
C ILE A 384 4.69 26.73 3.89
N VAL A 385 5.01 28.02 4.00
CA VAL A 385 6.34 28.55 3.67
C VAL A 385 7.43 27.93 4.55
N GLN A 386 7.16 27.74 5.85
CA GLN A 386 8.10 27.12 6.76
C GLN A 386 8.34 25.63 6.42
N ALA A 387 7.31 24.90 6.00
CA ALA A 387 7.46 23.53 5.53
C ALA A 387 8.39 23.45 4.31
N MET A 388 8.27 24.39 3.36
CA MET A 388 9.18 24.47 2.22
C MET A 388 10.63 24.72 2.65
N LYS A 389 10.86 25.56 3.67
CA LYS A 389 12.20 25.84 4.22
C LYS A 389 12.79 24.64 4.96
N LEU A 390 11.99 23.91 5.72
CA LEU A 390 12.45 22.77 6.52
C LEU A 390 12.70 21.51 5.68
N HIS A 391 11.95 21.33 4.59
CA HIS A 391 12.00 20.13 3.75
C HIS A 391 12.37 20.47 2.29
N PRO A 392 13.53 21.10 2.03
CA PRO A 392 13.90 21.57 0.69
C PRO A 392 14.10 20.45 -0.34
N ASN A 393 14.38 19.23 0.13
CA ASN A 393 14.64 18.05 -0.69
C ASN A 393 13.44 17.11 -0.81
N ASP A 394 12.34 17.38 -0.11
CA ASP A 394 11.13 16.55 -0.19
C ASP A 394 10.21 17.08 -1.29
N VAL A 395 10.19 16.38 -2.42
CA VAL A 395 9.39 16.75 -3.60
C VAL A 395 7.89 16.84 -3.29
N GLY A 396 7.38 15.95 -2.43
CA GLY A 396 5.98 15.92 -2.03
C GLY A 396 5.60 17.20 -1.28
N VAL A 397 6.40 17.60 -0.29
CA VAL A 397 6.19 18.86 0.45
C VAL A 397 6.25 20.05 -0.50
N GLN A 398 7.28 20.15 -1.35
CA GLN A 398 7.45 21.30 -2.25
C GLN A 398 6.28 21.43 -3.22
N LYS A 399 5.91 20.35 -3.91
CA LYS A 399 4.79 20.33 -4.86
C LYS A 399 3.48 20.78 -4.23
N ASN A 400 3.11 20.17 -3.10
CA ASN A 400 1.83 20.46 -2.44
C ASN A 400 1.83 21.84 -1.77
N ALA A 401 2.96 22.33 -1.28
CA ALA A 401 3.09 23.70 -0.80
C ALA A 401 2.89 24.71 -1.93
N CYS A 402 3.49 24.49 -3.11
CA CYS A 402 3.27 25.33 -4.28
C CYS A 402 1.79 25.40 -4.67
N MET A 403 1.10 24.25 -4.70
CA MET A 403 -0.34 24.20 -4.99
C MET A 403 -1.18 24.94 -3.95
N ALA A 404 -0.87 24.79 -2.67
CA ALA A 404 -1.57 25.48 -1.58
C ALA A 404 -1.39 27.01 -1.71
N LEU A 405 -0.15 27.48 -1.87
CA LEU A 405 0.14 28.91 -2.04
C LEU A 405 -0.55 29.49 -3.28
N ARG A 406 -0.55 28.77 -4.41
CA ARG A 406 -1.29 29.16 -5.62
C ARG A 406 -2.79 29.32 -5.33
N ASN A 407 -3.39 28.32 -4.70
CA ASN A 407 -4.83 28.33 -4.43
C ASN A 407 -5.22 29.50 -3.51
N LEU A 408 -4.38 29.82 -2.51
CA LEU A 408 -4.57 30.95 -1.59
C LEU A 408 -4.61 32.33 -2.27
N VAL A 409 -4.10 32.49 -3.49
CA VAL A 409 -4.05 33.81 -4.16
C VAL A 409 -4.80 33.84 -5.49
N SER A 410 -5.06 32.68 -6.11
CA SER A 410 -5.70 32.58 -7.43
C SER A 410 -7.04 33.34 -7.55
N ARG A 411 -7.82 33.39 -6.46
CA ARG A 411 -9.11 34.10 -6.37
C ARG A 411 -9.17 35.12 -5.21
N THR A 412 -8.04 35.34 -4.54
CA THR A 412 -7.89 36.15 -3.31
C THR A 412 -6.57 36.91 -3.40
N LYS A 413 -6.48 37.79 -4.40
CA LYS A 413 -5.24 38.52 -4.73
C LYS A 413 -4.79 39.48 -3.63
N ASP A 414 -5.70 39.87 -2.75
CA ASP A 414 -5.44 40.65 -1.55
C ASP A 414 -4.53 39.90 -0.56
N LEU A 415 -4.49 38.56 -0.58
CA LEU A 415 -3.64 37.75 0.29
C LEU A 415 -2.20 37.58 -0.21
N LYS A 416 -1.86 38.10 -1.40
CA LYS A 416 -0.55 37.89 -2.03
C LYS A 416 0.60 38.42 -1.17
N ASP A 417 0.42 39.59 -0.54
CA ASP A 417 1.50 40.28 0.16
C ASP A 417 1.86 39.54 1.47
N ASN A 418 0.86 38.91 2.12
CA ASN A 418 1.08 38.00 3.25
C ASN A 418 2.05 36.87 2.92
N ILE A 419 2.03 36.39 1.67
CA ILE A 419 2.86 35.27 1.22
C ILE A 419 4.22 35.76 0.73
N LEU A 420 4.25 36.82 -0.09
CA LEU A 420 5.48 37.37 -0.68
C LEU A 420 6.45 37.89 0.39
N THR A 421 5.95 38.55 1.43
CA THR A 421 6.79 39.09 2.51
C THR A 421 7.55 38.01 3.30
N LEU A 422 7.17 36.74 3.18
CA LEU A 422 7.84 35.60 3.84
C LEU A 422 9.01 35.01 3.03
N GLY A 423 9.27 35.57 1.84
CA GLY A 423 10.28 35.09 0.90
C GLY A 423 9.79 33.94 0.00
N ALA A 424 8.48 33.80 -0.19
CA ALA A 424 7.90 32.70 -0.97
C ALA A 424 8.38 32.66 -2.43
N GLU A 425 8.64 33.82 -3.06
CA GLU A 425 9.14 33.87 -4.43
C GLU A 425 10.48 33.11 -4.60
N ILE A 426 11.40 33.24 -3.64
CA ILE A 426 12.70 32.55 -3.67
C ILE A 426 12.46 31.04 -3.57
N LEU A 427 11.63 30.61 -2.62
CA LEU A 427 11.36 29.19 -2.38
C LEU A 427 10.62 28.53 -3.55
N LEU A 428 9.69 29.23 -4.18
CA LEU A 428 9.00 28.73 -5.37
C LEU A 428 9.97 28.58 -6.55
N ASN A 429 10.89 29.54 -6.76
CA ASN A 429 11.94 29.39 -7.77
C ASN A 429 12.88 28.23 -7.46
N GLU A 430 13.25 28.03 -6.19
CA GLU A 430 14.05 26.88 -5.78
C GLU A 430 13.33 25.56 -6.03
N ALA A 431 12.06 25.45 -5.65
CA ALA A 431 11.23 24.27 -5.90
C ALA A 431 11.14 23.96 -7.40
N MET A 432 10.88 24.99 -8.22
CA MET A 432 10.79 24.88 -9.67
C MET A 432 12.07 24.35 -10.32
N ASN A 433 13.24 24.78 -9.82
CA ASN A 433 14.53 24.40 -10.38
C ASN A 433 15.08 23.08 -9.83
N ARG A 434 14.74 22.73 -8.58
CA ARG A 434 15.28 21.54 -7.90
C ARG A 434 14.46 20.28 -8.19
N HIS A 435 13.15 20.43 -8.42
CA HIS A 435 12.22 19.30 -8.51
C HIS A 435 11.36 19.38 -9.77
N GLU A 436 11.62 18.49 -10.74
CA GLU A 436 10.87 18.42 -12.00
C GLU A 436 9.36 18.25 -11.77
N GLU A 437 8.97 17.39 -10.83
CA GLU A 437 7.56 17.11 -10.52
C GLU A 437 6.79 18.25 -9.86
N ALA A 438 7.48 19.30 -9.39
CA ALA A 438 6.90 20.50 -8.78
C ALA A 438 7.02 21.74 -9.68
N HIS A 439 7.66 21.60 -10.85
CA HIS A 439 7.99 22.71 -11.74
C HIS A 439 6.75 23.51 -12.14
N ASP A 440 5.70 22.83 -12.61
CA ASP A 440 4.51 23.48 -13.12
C ASP A 440 3.66 24.10 -12.00
N GLU A 441 3.57 23.43 -10.85
CA GLU A 441 2.90 23.94 -9.66
C GLU A 441 3.58 25.20 -9.13
N ALA A 442 4.92 25.19 -9.03
CA ALA A 442 5.71 26.33 -8.57
C ALA A 442 5.59 27.52 -9.53
N LYS A 443 5.70 27.26 -10.83
CA LYS A 443 5.53 28.29 -11.87
C LYS A 443 4.12 28.89 -11.86
N ALA A 444 3.09 28.06 -11.68
CA ALA A 444 1.72 28.53 -11.55
C ALA A 444 1.51 29.38 -10.30
N ALA A 445 2.12 29.02 -9.17
CA ALA A 445 2.08 29.82 -7.94
C ALA A 445 2.77 31.18 -8.13
N LEU A 446 3.98 31.21 -8.72
CA LEU A 446 4.70 32.45 -9.04
C LEU A 446 3.86 33.38 -9.92
N ARG A 447 3.23 32.84 -10.97
CA ARG A 447 2.34 33.61 -11.85
C ARG A 447 1.18 34.23 -11.08
N ASP A 448 0.49 33.45 -10.24
CA ASP A 448 -0.70 33.93 -9.53
C ASP A 448 -0.35 34.90 -8.39
N LEU A 449 0.88 34.84 -7.86
CA LEU A 449 1.46 35.83 -6.95
C LEU A 449 1.89 37.14 -7.66
N GLY A 450 1.95 37.15 -8.99
CA GLY A 450 2.42 38.30 -9.77
C GLY A 450 3.95 38.40 -9.90
N CYS A 451 4.68 37.33 -9.60
CA CYS A 451 6.12 37.23 -9.81
C CYS A 451 6.44 37.03 -11.29
N LYS A 452 7.69 37.32 -11.68
CA LYS A 452 8.15 37.13 -13.06
C LYS A 452 8.28 35.63 -13.36
N VAL A 453 7.63 35.18 -14.44
CA VAL A 453 7.75 33.81 -14.96
C VAL A 453 7.99 33.84 -16.46
N GLU A 454 8.85 32.96 -16.96
CA GLU A 454 9.05 32.78 -18.41
C GLU A 454 8.01 31.80 -18.96
N LEU A 455 7.07 32.29 -19.77
CA LEU A 455 6.09 31.44 -20.45
C LEU A 455 6.69 30.96 -21.77
N LYS A 456 6.96 29.66 -21.87
CA LYS A 456 7.38 29.03 -23.13
C LYS A 456 6.13 28.51 -23.84
N GLU A 457 5.73 29.16 -24.92
CA GLU A 457 4.67 28.66 -25.80
C GLU A 457 5.15 27.39 -26.50
N LEU A 458 4.63 26.23 -26.09
CA LEU A 458 4.95 24.95 -26.73
C LEU A 458 4.25 24.75 -28.08
N TRP A 459 3.19 25.53 -28.35
CA TRP A 459 2.41 25.46 -29.58
C TRP A 459 2.14 26.87 -30.10
N LYS A 460 2.68 27.20 -31.28
CA LYS A 460 2.53 28.51 -31.93
C LYS A 460 1.33 28.60 -32.89
N GLY A 461 0.55 27.52 -33.00
CA GLY A 461 -0.68 27.49 -33.78
C GLY A 461 -0.57 28.12 -35.17
N GLU A 462 0.21 27.52 -36.06
CA GLU A 462 0.13 27.90 -37.47
C GLU A 462 -1.22 27.42 -38.03
N ARG A 463 -2.01 28.34 -38.60
CA ARG A 463 -3.26 28.00 -39.28
C ARG A 463 -2.96 27.05 -40.44
N GLY A 464 -3.11 25.75 -40.22
CA GLY A 464 -3.16 24.78 -41.31
C GLY A 464 -4.36 25.11 -42.20
N THR A 465 -4.15 25.34 -43.49
CA THR A 465 -5.22 25.30 -44.48
C THR A 465 -5.77 23.87 -44.49
N LEU A 466 -7.01 23.69 -44.05
CA LEU A 466 -7.78 22.48 -44.32
C LEU A 466 -7.79 22.28 -45.85
N GLN A 467 -7.11 21.24 -46.33
CA GLN A 467 -7.20 20.78 -47.73
C GLN A 467 -8.30 19.75 -47.86
#